data_AF-A0A401RUZ1-F1
#
_entry.id   AF-A0A401RUZ1-F1
#
_cell.length_a   1.000
_cell.length_b   1.000
_cell.length_c   1.000
_cell.angle_alpha   90.00
_cell.angle_beta   90.00
_cell.angle_gamma   90.00
#
_symmetry.space_group_name_H-M   'P 1'
#
loop_
_entity.id
_entity.type
_entity.pdbx_description
1 polymer ?
#
loop_
_entity_poly.entity_id
_entity_poly.type
_entity_poly.pdbx_seq_one_letter_code
_entity_poly.pdbx_strand_id
1 'polypeptide(L)'
;MLGCRRACAEAAEGGCGRVAGAGRGDPGVIMKKHEFFVDMTCEGCSNAVTRVLNKLGVQFDIDLPNKKVFIESDQSWEVLIECLKRTGKEVQYVGEK
;
A
#
# COMPACT_ATOMS: atom_id res chain seq x y z
N MET A 1 0.94 10.99 -31.06
CA MET A 1 0.25 10.00 -30.21
C MET A 1 1.27 9.03 -29.62
N LEU A 2 2.11 9.47 -28.66
CA LEU A 2 3.14 8.60 -28.08
C LEU A 2 3.61 9.10 -26.70
N GLY A 3 2.73 9.03 -25.69
CA GLY A 3 2.96 9.65 -24.38
C GLY A 3 2.65 8.81 -23.15
N CYS A 4 2.43 7.49 -23.27
CA CYS A 4 1.97 6.65 -22.14
C CYS A 4 2.90 5.46 -21.84
N ARG A 5 4.23 5.61 -21.91
CA ARG A 5 5.18 4.49 -21.70
C ARG A 5 6.23 4.67 -20.60
N ARG A 6 6.27 5.79 -19.88
CA ARG A 6 7.37 6.06 -18.92
C ARG A 6 7.04 5.94 -17.42
N ALA A 7 5.89 5.37 -17.03
CA ALA A 7 5.54 5.20 -15.62
C ALA A 7 5.47 3.73 -15.13
N CYS A 8 5.99 2.76 -15.90
CA CYS A 8 5.78 1.33 -15.60
C CYS A 8 7.07 0.53 -15.32
N ALA A 9 8.25 1.15 -15.25
CA ALA A 9 9.52 0.44 -15.45
C ALA A 9 10.45 0.24 -14.24
N GLU A 10 10.07 0.52 -12.99
CA GLU A 10 11.06 0.50 -11.89
C GLU A 10 10.62 -0.09 -10.54
N ALA A 11 9.59 -0.94 -10.46
CA ALA A 11 9.04 -1.42 -9.17
C ALA A 11 9.09 -2.95 -8.89
N ALA A 12 9.78 -3.73 -9.70
CA ALA A 12 10.15 -5.11 -9.37
C ALA A 12 11.68 -5.11 -9.47
N GLU A 13 12.44 -5.07 -8.38
CA GLU A 13 12.89 -6.26 -7.64
C GLU A 13 13.19 -5.90 -6.17
N GLY A 14 12.93 -6.82 -5.24
CA GLY A 14 13.22 -6.67 -3.81
C GLY A 14 11.97 -6.91 -2.96
N GLY A 15 11.93 -7.91 -2.08
CA GLY A 15 10.77 -8.15 -1.22
C GLY A 15 10.38 -6.92 -0.38
N CYS A 16 9.17 -6.89 0.18
CA CYS A 16 8.83 -5.98 1.29
C CYS A 16 9.67 -6.47 2.50
N GLY A 17 10.97 -6.16 2.50
CA GLY A 17 11.95 -6.95 3.24
C GLY A 17 13.32 -6.30 3.28
N ARG A 18 13.38 -5.00 3.58
CA ARG A 18 14.38 -4.34 4.44
C ARG A 18 14.08 -2.84 4.49
N VAL A 19 13.03 -2.44 5.19
CA VAL A 19 12.83 -1.01 5.53
C VAL A 19 13.76 -0.69 6.71
N ALA A 20 14.88 -0.04 6.42
CA ALA A 20 15.79 0.48 7.43
C ALA A 20 15.38 1.93 7.73
N GLY A 21 14.69 2.17 8.86
CA GLY A 21 14.31 3.53 9.24
C GLY A 21 13.42 3.61 10.48
N ALA A 22 14.05 3.59 11.65
CA ALA A 22 13.66 4.26 12.90
C ALA A 22 12.20 4.16 13.42
N GLY A 23 11.97 3.24 14.36
CA GLY A 23 10.88 3.31 15.31
C GLY A 23 11.17 2.41 16.51
N ARG A 24 11.35 3.01 17.70
CA ARG A 24 11.50 2.27 18.95
C ARG A 24 10.25 1.40 19.13
N GLY A 25 10.45 0.10 19.36
CA GLY A 25 9.36 -0.85 19.55
C GLY A 25 8.42 -0.38 20.66
N ASP A 26 7.15 -0.23 20.33
CA ASP A 26 6.07 -0.05 21.29
C ASP A 26 5.57 -1.46 21.66
N PRO A 27 5.74 -1.92 22.91
CA PRO A 27 5.33 -3.25 23.33
C PRO A 27 3.83 -3.26 23.62
N GLY A 28 3.03 -3.49 22.58
CA GLY A 28 1.60 -3.69 22.70
C GLY A 28 0.98 -3.84 21.33
N VAL A 29 0.71 -5.09 20.91
CA VAL A 29 0.07 -5.40 19.62
C VAL A 29 -1.36 -4.84 19.64
N ILE A 30 -1.50 -3.60 19.16
CA ILE A 30 -2.76 -2.98 18.78
C ILE A 30 -2.83 -3.12 17.27
N MET A 31 -3.72 -3.98 16.77
CA MET A 31 -4.00 -4.08 15.34
C MET A 31 -4.61 -2.74 14.89
N LYS A 32 -3.78 -1.88 14.28
CA LYS A 32 -4.20 -0.56 13.83
C LYS A 32 -4.74 -0.65 12.42
N LYS A 33 -5.87 0.02 12.19
CA LYS A 33 -6.46 0.16 10.87
C LYS A 33 -5.99 1.47 10.24
N HIS A 34 -5.19 1.37 9.20
CA HIS A 34 -4.65 2.51 8.46
C HIS A 34 -5.48 2.76 7.20
N GLU A 35 -5.86 4.02 6.98
CA GLU A 35 -6.57 4.49 5.78
C GLU A 35 -5.56 5.11 4.80
N PHE A 36 -5.57 4.61 3.56
CA PHE A 36 -4.79 5.12 2.45
C PHE A 36 -5.70 5.53 1.30
N PHE A 37 -5.36 6.64 0.66
CA PHE A 37 -5.88 6.98 -0.65
C PHE A 37 -4.97 6.38 -1.71
N VAL A 38 -5.53 5.64 -2.67
CA VAL A 38 -4.77 5.04 -3.77
C VAL A 38 -5.46 5.39 -5.08
N ASP A 39 -4.72 5.98 -6.03
CA ASP A 39 -5.30 6.30 -7.34
C ASP A 39 -5.58 5.03 -8.16
N MET A 40 -6.78 4.49 -7.97
CA MET A 40 -7.32 3.36 -8.70
C MET A 40 -8.36 3.86 -9.69
N THR A 41 -8.20 3.52 -10.97
CA THR A 41 -9.08 3.96 -12.05
C THR A 41 -10.03 2.87 -12.55
N CYS A 42 -9.78 1.61 -12.19
CA CYS A 42 -10.58 0.46 -12.60
C CYS A 42 -10.36 -0.74 -11.66
N GLU A 43 -11.18 -1.77 -11.81
CA GLU A 43 -11.04 -3.04 -11.06
C GLU A 43 -9.67 -3.73 -11.28
N GLY A 44 -9.07 -3.53 -12.46
CA GLY A 44 -7.70 -4.00 -12.70
C GLY A 44 -6.66 -3.33 -11.79
N CYS A 45 -6.88 -2.06 -11.42
CA CYS A 45 -6.02 -1.34 -10.50
C CYS A 45 -6.19 -1.82 -9.06
N SER A 46 -7.41 -2.04 -8.60
CA SER A 46 -7.65 -2.59 -7.26
C SER A 46 -7.09 -4.01 -7.15
N ASN A 47 -7.23 -4.84 -8.17
CA ASN A 47 -6.65 -6.19 -8.15
C ASN A 47 -5.11 -6.20 -8.06
N ALA A 48 -4.43 -5.20 -8.64
CA ALA A 48 -2.99 -5.05 -8.48
C ALA A 48 -2.59 -4.72 -7.03
N VAL A 49 -3.36 -3.86 -6.35
CA VAL A 49 -3.19 -3.55 -4.92
C VAL A 49 -3.45 -4.78 -4.07
N THR A 50 -4.58 -5.46 -4.29
CA THR A 50 -4.95 -6.73 -3.64
C THR A 50 -3.83 -7.77 -3.72
N ARG A 51 -3.18 -7.93 -4.87
CA ARG A 51 -2.07 -8.90 -5.04
C ARG A 51 -0.86 -8.56 -4.18
N VAL A 52 -0.55 -7.28 -3.99
CA VAL A 52 0.58 -6.87 -3.14
C VAL A 52 0.23 -7.04 -1.67
N LEU A 53 -0.97 -6.63 -1.26
CA LEU A 53 -1.41 -6.76 0.13
C LEU A 53 -1.58 -8.23 0.56
N ASN A 54 -2.09 -9.09 -0.30
CA ASN A 54 -2.14 -10.54 -0.04
C ASN A 54 -0.75 -11.15 0.15
N LYS A 55 0.30 -10.66 -0.53
CA LYS A 55 1.67 -11.11 -0.30
C LYS A 55 2.23 -10.67 1.06
N LEU A 56 1.69 -9.58 1.62
CA LEU A 56 2.04 -9.11 2.96
C LEU A 56 1.29 -9.90 4.05
N GLY A 57 0.22 -10.60 3.70
CA GLY A 57 -0.58 -11.38 4.66
C GLY A 57 -1.34 -10.52 5.67
N VAL A 58 -1.71 -9.29 5.26
CA VAL A 58 -2.47 -8.34 6.10
C VAL A 58 -3.95 -8.39 5.78
N GLN A 59 -4.79 -7.99 6.73
CA GLN A 59 -6.22 -7.79 6.48
C GLN A 59 -6.42 -6.43 5.82
N PHE A 60 -7.26 -6.36 4.79
CA PHE A 60 -7.50 -5.11 4.08
C PHE A 60 -8.90 -5.04 3.48
N ASP A 61 -9.37 -3.82 3.24
CA ASP A 61 -10.63 -3.51 2.58
C ASP A 61 -10.39 -2.43 1.51
N ILE A 62 -11.00 -2.55 0.34
CA ILE A 62 -10.77 -1.67 -0.80
C ILE A 62 -12.08 -1.05 -1.25
N ASP A 63 -12.11 0.28 -1.20
CA ASP A 63 -13.24 1.11 -1.57
C ASP A 63 -12.92 1.80 -2.91
N LEU A 64 -13.15 1.09 -4.01
CA LEU A 64 -12.91 1.61 -5.37
C LEU A 64 -13.62 2.94 -5.69
N PRO A 65 -14.91 3.17 -5.34
CA PRO A 65 -15.58 4.43 -5.67
C PRO A 65 -14.98 5.62 -4.93
N ASN A 66 -14.48 5.39 -3.71
CA ASN A 66 -13.85 6.42 -2.88
C ASN A 66 -12.33 6.47 -3.05
N LYS A 67 -11.75 5.53 -3.81
CA LYS A 67 -10.29 5.35 -3.96
C LYS A 67 -9.57 5.17 -2.63
N LYS A 68 -10.21 4.48 -1.68
CA LYS A 68 -9.67 4.23 -0.35
C LYS A 68 -9.26 2.78 -0.18
N VAL A 69 -8.22 2.56 0.60
CA VAL A 69 -7.74 1.25 1.02
C VAL A 69 -7.52 1.30 2.51
N PHE A 70 -8.21 0.41 3.22
CA PHE A 70 -8.04 0.23 4.65
C PHE A 70 -7.17 -0.99 4.88
N ILE A 71 -6.13 -0.88 5.70
CA ILE A 71 -5.22 -1.98 6.00
C ILE A 71 -5.14 -2.13 7.51
N GLU A 72 -5.48 -3.31 8.00
CA GLU A 72 -5.33 -3.69 9.40
C GLU A 72 -4.06 -4.55 9.54
N SER A 73 -3.06 -4.00 10.23
CA SER A 73 -1.78 -4.68 10.43
C SER A 73 -1.06 -4.16 11.67
N ASP A 74 -0.08 -4.94 12.15
CA ASP A 74 0.85 -4.54 13.20
C ASP A 74 1.98 -3.62 12.68
N GLN A 75 2.10 -3.50 11.35
CA GLN A 75 3.17 -2.73 10.72
C GLN A 75 2.84 -1.24 10.67
N SER A 76 3.86 -0.40 10.78
CA SER A 76 3.72 1.05 10.63
C SER A 76 3.20 1.44 9.24
N TRP A 77 2.41 2.52 9.18
CA TRP A 77 1.87 3.07 7.93
C TRP A 77 2.95 3.38 6.88
N GLU A 78 4.18 3.69 7.31
CA GLU A 78 5.35 3.91 6.46
C GLU A 78 5.74 2.65 5.65
N VAL A 79 5.70 1.48 6.28
CA VAL A 79 6.00 0.21 5.62
C VAL A 79 4.89 -0.12 4.61
N LEU A 80 3.64 0.15 4.99
CA LEU A 80 2.47 -0.08 4.13
C LEU A 80 2.48 0.82 2.91
N ILE A 81 2.78 2.11 3.06
CA ILE A 81 2.82 3.06 1.94
C ILE A 81 3.96 2.71 0.97
N GLU A 82 5.12 2.29 1.46
CA GLU A 82 6.21 1.83 0.60
C GLU A 82 5.79 0.60 -0.21
N CYS A 83 5.14 -0.38 0.44
CA CYS A 83 4.70 -1.58 -0.26
C CYS A 83 3.55 -1.30 -1.24
N LEU A 84 2.65 -0.36 -0.96
CA LEU A 84 1.63 0.13 -1.91
C LEU A 84 2.22 0.89 -3.10
N LYS A 85 3.25 1.74 -2.90
CA LYS A 85 3.91 2.50 -3.99
C LYS A 85 4.48 1.61 -5.08
N ARG A 86 4.83 0.36 -4.75
CA ARG A 86 5.31 -0.65 -5.71
C ARG A 86 4.28 -1.05 -6.76
N THR A 87 3.01 -0.78 -6.50
CA THR A 87 1.95 -0.98 -7.50
C THR A 87 2.02 0.04 -8.64
N GLY A 88 2.91 1.04 -8.56
CA GLY A 88 3.04 2.11 -9.53
C GLY A 88 1.88 3.11 -9.48
N LYS A 89 1.17 3.16 -8.34
CA LYS A 89 0.04 4.06 -8.11
C LYS A 89 0.43 5.18 -7.18
N GLU A 90 -0.27 6.30 -7.30
CA GLU A 90 -0.19 7.34 -6.29
C GLU A 90 -0.85 6.86 -5.01
N VAL A 91 -0.14 6.98 -3.88
CA VAL A 91 -0.58 6.53 -2.56
C VAL A 91 -0.37 7.67 -1.58
N GLN A 92 -1.40 8.01 -0.81
CA GLN A 92 -1.36 9.02 0.22
C GLN A 92 -1.91 8.44 1.53
N TYR A 93 -1.24 8.71 2.65
CA TYR A 93 -1.74 8.32 3.97
C TYR A 93 -2.81 9.31 4.41
N VAL A 94 -3.98 8.80 4.79
CA VAL A 94 -5.10 9.63 5.25
C VAL A 94 -5.13 9.70 6.78
N GLY A 95 -4.93 8.56 7.45
CA GLY A 95 -4.94 8.49 8.91
C GLY A 95 -5.15 7.09 9.46
N GLU A 96 -5.25 6.99 10.78
CA GLU A 96 -5.65 5.78 11.50
C GLU A 96 -7.16 5.80 11.83
N LYS A 97 -7.78 4.63 11.89
CA LYS A 97 -9.19 4.39 12.14
C LYS A 97 -9.41 3.50 13.36
#